data_AF-A0A8C6AF85-F1
#
_entry.id   AF-A0A8C6AF85-F1
#
_cell.length_a   1.000
_cell.length_b   1.000
_cell.length_c   1.000
_cell.angle_alpha   90.00
_cell.angle_beta   90.00
_cell.angle_gamma   90.00
#
_symmetry.space_group_name_H-M   'P 1'
#
loop_
_entity.id
_entity.type
_entity.pdbx_description
1 polymer ?
#
loop_
_entity_poly.entity_id
_entity_poly.type
_entity_poly.pdbx_seq_one_letter_code
_entity_poly.pdbx_strand_id
1 'polypeptide(L)'
;MFLQVCSSFATGPRQYDGTFYEFRTYCVKPSKMNEFLENVKKNIHLQTAHSELVGFWSVELGGRIDKVFHIWKYDNFAHQTEVRKALANDKEWREQLLIPIMGLTDKQESEITYLVPWCKLEKPPKEVHVLWWNESADSRAAGRHQSHEDPRVVAAVRESVNYLVSQQNMLLIPTSYSPLK
;
A
#
# COMPACT_ATOMS: atom_id res chain seq x y z
N MET A 1 22.58 3.64 -11.33
CA MET A 1 22.01 3.41 -9.98
C MET A 1 20.91 2.37 -10.15
N PHE A 2 21.13 1.14 -9.69
CA PHE A 2 20.16 0.05 -9.82
C PHE A 2 19.05 0.25 -8.79
N LEU A 3 17.80 0.34 -9.24
CA LEU A 3 16.63 0.38 -8.38
C LEU A 3 16.49 -1.01 -7.72
N GLN A 4 16.60 -1.09 -6.41
CA GLN A 4 16.36 -2.34 -5.68
C GLN A 4 14.86 -2.56 -5.55
N VAL A 5 14.33 -3.54 -6.28
CA VAL A 5 12.96 -4.02 -6.15
C VAL A 5 12.96 -5.18 -5.16
N CYS A 6 12.36 -5.00 -4.00
CA CYS A 6 12.12 -6.08 -3.05
C CYS A 6 10.67 -6.57 -3.19
N SER A 7 10.49 -7.83 -3.59
CA SER A 7 9.19 -8.50 -3.61
C SER A 7 9.26 -9.77 -2.78
N SER A 8 8.38 -9.86 -1.78
CA SER A 8 8.17 -11.09 -1.02
C SER A 8 7.36 -12.04 -1.91
N PHE A 9 7.98 -13.11 -2.41
CA PHE A 9 7.25 -14.11 -3.20
C PHE A 9 6.17 -14.77 -2.31
N ALA A 10 4.90 -14.47 -2.59
CA ALA A 10 3.78 -15.13 -1.92
C ALA A 10 3.62 -16.56 -2.48
N THR A 11 4.30 -17.53 -1.87
CA THR A 11 4.13 -18.97 -2.12
C THR A 11 3.04 -19.54 -1.21
N GLY A 12 1.78 -19.19 -1.50
CA GLY A 12 0.62 -19.65 -0.73
C GLY A 12 -0.41 -20.40 -1.59
N PRO A 13 -1.28 -21.24 -0.98
CA PRO A 13 -2.29 -22.03 -1.70
C PRO A 13 -3.33 -21.19 -2.46
N ARG A 14 -3.37 -19.87 -2.26
CA ARG A 14 -4.24 -18.92 -2.96
C ARG A 14 -3.70 -18.45 -4.32
N GLN A 15 -2.59 -19.01 -4.81
CA GLN A 15 -2.01 -18.64 -6.10
C GLN A 15 -2.94 -18.79 -7.31
N TYR A 16 -3.98 -19.62 -7.23
CA TYR A 16 -4.80 -19.96 -8.39
C TYR A 16 -6.22 -19.37 -8.37
N ASP A 17 -6.85 -19.12 -7.21
CA ASP A 17 -8.32 -18.91 -7.14
C ASP A 17 -8.81 -17.75 -6.26
N GLY A 18 -8.12 -16.60 -6.21
CA GLY A 18 -8.67 -15.49 -5.42
C GLY A 18 -8.14 -14.11 -5.73
N THR A 19 -9.05 -13.13 -5.59
CA THR A 19 -8.74 -11.71 -5.61
C THR A 19 -7.66 -11.41 -4.57
N PHE A 20 -6.62 -10.71 -4.99
CA PHE A 20 -5.58 -10.24 -4.11
C PHE A 20 -5.27 -8.77 -4.38
N TYR A 21 -4.57 -8.18 -3.43
CA TYR A 21 -4.19 -6.78 -3.44
C TYR A 21 -2.67 -6.69 -3.43
N GLU A 22 -2.12 -5.89 -4.32
CA GLU A 22 -0.70 -5.59 -4.35
C GLU A 22 -0.47 -4.24 -3.66
N PHE A 23 0.16 -4.30 -2.50
CA PHE A 23 0.55 -3.15 -1.71
C PHE A 23 1.91 -2.71 -2.18
N ARG A 24 2.06 -1.44 -2.51
CA ARG A 24 3.33 -0.90 -3.00
C ARG A 24 3.69 0.36 -2.23
N THR A 25 4.93 0.39 -1.75
CA THR A 25 5.52 1.52 -1.03
C THR A 25 6.75 1.98 -1.78
N TYR A 26 6.75 3.22 -2.26
CA TYR A 26 7.89 3.79 -2.97
C TYR A 26 8.55 4.86 -2.10
N CYS A 27 9.87 4.77 -1.94
CA CYS A 27 10.69 5.86 -1.41
C CYS A 27 11.08 6.78 -2.56
N VAL A 28 10.46 7.95 -2.62
CA VAL A 28 10.78 9.00 -3.58
C VAL A 28 12.09 9.67 -3.16
N LYS A 29 12.86 10.14 -4.14
CA LYS A 29 14.10 10.88 -3.91
C LYS A 29 13.82 12.17 -3.14
N PRO A 30 14.76 12.63 -2.28
CA PRO A 30 14.62 13.90 -1.58
C PRO A 30 14.29 15.05 -2.54
N SER A 31 13.36 15.92 -2.15
CA SER A 31 12.90 17.09 -2.92
C SER A 31 12.23 16.75 -4.26
N LYS A 32 11.92 15.48 -4.55
CA LYS A 32 11.26 15.04 -5.79
C LYS A 32 9.78 14.67 -5.64
N MET A 33 9.23 14.72 -4.42
CA MET A 33 7.84 14.34 -4.14
C MET A 33 6.82 15.08 -5.01
N ASN A 34 6.92 16.40 -5.12
CA ASN A 34 5.96 17.18 -5.92
C ASN A 34 6.03 16.82 -7.42
N GLU A 35 7.24 16.69 -7.96
CA GLU A 35 7.45 16.27 -9.35
C GLU A 35 6.88 14.87 -9.60
N PHE A 36 7.11 13.95 -8.66
CA PHE A 36 6.56 12.61 -8.69
C PHE A 36 5.02 12.62 -8.69
N LEU A 37 4.40 13.33 -7.75
CA LEU A 37 2.94 13.35 -7.59
C LEU A 37 2.23 14.00 -8.78
N GLU A 38 2.79 15.06 -9.36
CA GLU A 38 2.24 15.69 -10.56
C GLU A 38 2.36 14.77 -11.79
N ASN A 39 3.48 14.07 -11.96
CA ASN A 39 3.63 13.09 -13.04
C ASN A 39 2.63 11.94 -12.90
N VAL A 40 2.46 11.40 -11.69
CA VAL A 40 1.46 10.36 -11.41
C VAL A 40 0.06 10.92 -11.68
N LYS A 41 -0.31 12.08 -11.14
CA LYS A 41 -1.64 12.68 -11.35
C LYS A 41 -1.98 12.81 -12.84
N LYS A 42 -1.02 13.24 -13.65
CA LYS A 42 -1.18 13.40 -15.09
C LYS A 42 -1.39 12.06 -15.79
N ASN A 43 -0.61 11.05 -15.43
CA ASN A 43 -0.42 9.84 -16.25
C ASN A 43 -0.97 8.54 -15.62
N ILE A 44 -1.52 8.58 -14.40
CA ILE A 44 -2.02 7.40 -13.68
C ILE A 44 -3.14 6.67 -14.45
N HIS A 45 -3.90 7.43 -15.27
CA HIS A 45 -4.95 6.89 -16.13
C HIS A 45 -4.44 5.81 -17.09
N LEU A 46 -3.17 5.90 -17.52
CA LEU A 46 -2.52 4.90 -18.37
C LEU A 46 -2.42 3.54 -17.66
N GLN A 47 -2.18 3.53 -16.35
CA GLN A 47 -2.15 2.28 -15.58
C GLN A 47 -3.57 1.82 -15.17
N THR A 48 -4.45 2.76 -14.81
CA THR A 48 -5.82 2.41 -14.38
C THR A 48 -6.70 1.92 -15.53
N ALA A 49 -6.31 2.15 -16.78
CA ALA A 49 -6.92 1.52 -17.94
C ALA A 49 -6.74 -0.01 -17.96
N HIS A 50 -5.70 -0.52 -17.28
CA HIS A 50 -5.38 -1.96 -17.23
C HIS A 50 -5.64 -2.59 -15.87
N SER A 51 -5.65 -1.82 -14.78
CA SER A 51 -5.77 -2.38 -13.42
C SER A 51 -6.55 -1.47 -12.48
N GLU A 52 -7.24 -2.06 -11.52
CA GLU A 52 -8.05 -1.32 -10.56
C GLU A 52 -7.16 -0.72 -9.45
N LEU A 53 -7.08 0.62 -9.40
CA LEU A 53 -6.48 1.33 -8.28
C LEU A 53 -7.49 1.39 -7.14
N VAL A 54 -7.12 0.87 -5.97
CA VAL A 54 -7.97 0.92 -4.77
C VAL A 54 -7.73 2.23 -4.02
N GLY A 55 -6.48 2.67 -3.93
CA GLY A 55 -6.16 3.96 -3.35
C GLY A 55 -4.68 4.32 -3.45
N PHE A 56 -4.40 5.61 -3.27
CA PHE A 56 -3.08 6.20 -3.42
C PHE A 56 -2.90 7.33 -2.39
N TRP A 57 -1.83 7.25 -1.60
CA TRP A 57 -1.56 8.18 -0.52
C TRP A 57 -0.09 8.62 -0.51
N SER A 58 0.16 9.85 -0.09
CA SER A 58 1.47 10.26 0.42
C SER A 58 1.57 9.95 1.91
N VAL A 59 2.76 9.60 2.39
CA VAL A 59 3.00 9.27 3.80
C VAL A 59 3.57 10.49 4.52
N GLU A 60 2.87 11.00 5.53
CA GLU A 60 3.26 12.21 6.26
C GLU A 60 4.04 11.90 7.55
N LEU A 61 3.69 10.82 8.26
CA LEU A 61 4.27 10.44 9.56
C LEU A 61 4.78 9.00 9.52
N GLY A 62 6.07 8.78 9.86
CA GLY A 62 6.69 7.44 9.86
C GLY A 62 8.19 7.36 9.53
N GLY A 63 8.96 8.44 9.72
CA GLY A 63 10.43 8.45 9.63
C GLY A 63 11.03 8.84 8.27
N ARG A 64 10.27 8.85 7.16
CA ARG A 64 10.63 9.51 5.89
C ARG A 64 9.39 10.10 5.24
N ILE A 65 9.39 11.42 5.01
CA ILE A 65 8.30 12.20 4.40
C ILE A 65 8.23 11.96 2.88
N ASP A 66 9.28 11.38 2.28
CA ASP A 66 9.35 11.10 0.84
C ASP A 66 8.83 9.69 0.48
N LYS A 67 7.67 9.28 1.00
CA LYS A 67 7.07 7.98 0.65
C LYS A 67 5.67 8.12 0.09
N VAL A 68 5.33 7.25 -0.86
CA VAL A 68 3.96 7.02 -1.32
C VAL A 68 3.57 5.57 -1.09
N PHE A 69 2.30 5.35 -0.79
CA PHE A 69 1.69 4.04 -0.61
C PHE A 69 0.48 3.92 -1.51
N HIS A 70 0.35 2.81 -2.22
CA HIS A 70 -0.80 2.58 -3.09
C HIS A 70 -1.15 1.10 -3.20
N ILE A 71 -2.44 0.85 -3.43
CA ILE A 71 -3.03 -0.49 -3.47
C ILE A 71 -3.62 -0.75 -4.85
N TRP A 72 -3.22 -1.85 -5.47
CA TRP A 72 -3.79 -2.34 -6.73
C TRP A 72 -4.54 -3.64 -6.50
N LYS A 73 -5.71 -3.81 -7.11
CA LYS A 73 -6.49 -5.04 -7.05
C LYS A 73 -6.32 -5.87 -8.32
N TYR A 74 -6.19 -7.18 -8.14
CA TYR A 74 -6.16 -8.18 -9.22
C TYR A 74 -7.07 -9.34 -8.87
N ASP A 75 -7.71 -9.93 -9.87
CA ASP A 75 -8.64 -11.04 -9.65
C ASP A 75 -7.92 -12.35 -9.32
N ASN A 76 -6.72 -12.52 -9.87
CA ASN A 76 -5.80 -13.64 -9.62
C ASN A 76 -4.44 -13.34 -10.30
N PHE A 77 -3.48 -14.27 -10.19
CA PHE A 77 -2.13 -14.09 -10.74
C PHE A 77 -2.09 -14.09 -12.27
N ALA A 78 -3.01 -14.79 -12.93
CA ALA A 78 -3.12 -14.75 -14.39
C ALA A 78 -3.57 -13.36 -14.86
N HIS A 79 -4.57 -12.76 -14.22
CA HIS A 79 -4.98 -11.38 -14.48
C HIS A 79 -3.80 -10.41 -14.27
N GLN A 80 -3.06 -10.51 -13.15
CA GLN A 80 -1.86 -9.68 -12.93
C GLN A 80 -0.80 -9.86 -14.04
N THR A 81 -0.60 -11.09 -14.50
CA THR A 81 0.38 -11.39 -15.57
C THR A 81 -0.04 -10.75 -16.89
N GLU A 82 -1.30 -10.85 -17.28
CA GLU A 82 -1.82 -10.20 -18.50
C GLU A 82 -1.76 -8.67 -18.40
N VAL A 83 -2.08 -8.08 -17.24
CA VAL A 83 -1.91 -6.64 -17.00
C VAL A 83 -0.46 -6.22 -17.18
N ARG A 84 0.49 -6.91 -16.53
CA ARG A 84 1.92 -6.59 -16.65
C ARG A 84 2.42 -6.74 -18.08
N LYS A 85 1.94 -7.73 -18.82
CA LYS A 85 2.24 -7.92 -20.24
C LYS A 85 1.66 -6.82 -21.12
N ALA A 86 0.43 -6.38 -20.86
CA ALA A 86 -0.19 -5.26 -21.57
C ALA A 86 0.59 -3.96 -21.34
N LEU A 87 0.88 -3.63 -20.08
CA LEU A 87 1.69 -2.45 -19.71
C LEU A 87 3.10 -2.50 -20.30
N ALA A 88 3.73 -3.67 -20.32
CA ALA A 88 5.04 -3.84 -20.94
C ALA A 88 5.04 -3.51 -22.45
N ASN A 89 3.91 -3.61 -23.13
CA ASN A 89 3.75 -3.27 -24.55
C ASN A 89 3.21 -1.85 -24.79
N ASP A 90 2.66 -1.20 -23.77
CA ASP A 90 2.20 0.18 -23.85
C ASP A 90 3.38 1.16 -23.81
N LYS A 91 3.68 1.73 -24.98
CA LYS A 91 4.76 2.72 -25.13
C LYS A 91 4.49 3.99 -24.32
N GLU A 92 3.25 4.45 -24.29
CA GLU A 92 2.87 5.69 -23.63
C GLU A 92 3.02 5.56 -22.11
N TRP A 93 2.52 4.46 -21.54
CA TRP A 93 2.72 4.15 -20.13
C TRP A 93 4.21 4.06 -19.77
N ARG A 94 5.03 3.39 -20.61
CA ARG A 94 6.47 3.27 -20.34
C ARG A 94 7.18 4.63 -20.33
N GLU A 95 6.93 5.45 -21.34
CA GLU A 95 7.65 6.71 -21.55
C GLU A 95 7.16 7.83 -20.64
N GLN A 96 5.84 7.91 -20.39
CA GLN A 96 5.24 9.01 -19.64
C GLN A 96 5.10 8.71 -18.13
N LEU A 97 4.97 7.45 -17.73
CA LEU A 97 4.77 7.08 -16.33
C LEU A 97 5.96 6.29 -15.77
N LEU A 98 6.29 5.13 -16.34
CA LEU A 98 7.29 4.22 -15.75
C LEU A 98 8.69 4.83 -15.67
N ILE A 99 9.25 5.26 -16.81
CA ILE A 99 10.63 5.77 -16.88
C ILE A 99 10.83 7.01 -15.98
N PRO A 100 9.94 8.02 -16.01
CA PRO A 100 10.03 9.16 -15.08
C PRO A 100 9.95 8.73 -13.62
N ILE A 101 9.00 7.86 -13.24
CA ILE A 101 8.87 7.35 -11.87
C ILE A 101 10.15 6.64 -11.41
N MET A 102 10.74 5.80 -12.25
CA MET A 102 12.01 5.12 -11.94
C MET A 102 13.15 6.11 -11.72
N GLY A 103 13.18 7.22 -12.48
CA GLY A 103 14.15 8.30 -12.29
C GLY A 103 13.99 9.04 -10.95
N LEU A 104 12.77 9.09 -10.40
CA LEU A 104 12.42 9.82 -9.19
C LEU A 104 12.40 8.97 -7.91
N THR A 105 12.55 7.65 -8.02
CA THR A 105 12.40 6.70 -6.90
C THR A 105 13.74 6.07 -6.52
N ASP A 106 14.01 5.93 -5.22
CA ASP A 106 15.20 5.28 -4.67
C ASP A 106 14.96 3.80 -4.34
N LYS A 107 13.79 3.48 -3.81
CA LYS A 107 13.42 2.12 -3.38
C LYS A 107 11.96 1.83 -3.67
N GLN A 108 11.67 0.62 -4.14
CA GLN A 108 10.32 0.11 -4.30
C GLN A 108 10.15 -1.19 -3.52
N GLU A 109 9.11 -1.23 -2.69
CA GLU A 109 8.68 -2.43 -1.98
C GLU A 109 7.30 -2.82 -2.49
N SER A 110 7.10 -4.10 -2.76
CA SER A 110 5.80 -4.66 -3.17
C SER A 110 5.49 -5.91 -2.37
N GLU A 111 4.26 -5.96 -1.85
CA GLU A 111 3.72 -7.10 -1.10
C GLU A 111 2.38 -7.53 -1.69
N ILE A 112 2.18 -8.84 -1.83
CA ILE A 112 0.89 -9.41 -2.23
C ILE A 112 0.14 -9.83 -0.97
N THR A 113 -1.01 -9.22 -0.75
CA THR A 113 -1.88 -9.49 0.39
C THR A 113 -3.27 -9.94 -0.07
N TYR A 114 -3.97 -10.63 0.81
CA TYR A 114 -5.31 -11.13 0.55
C TYR A 114 -6.27 -10.60 1.60
N LEU A 115 -7.53 -10.38 1.22
CA LEU A 115 -8.56 -10.12 2.22
C LEU A 115 -8.67 -11.32 3.16
N VAL A 116 -8.65 -10.96 4.43
CA VAL A 116 -8.70 -11.91 5.54
C VAL A 116 -10.14 -11.94 6.02
N PRO A 117 -10.90 -13.03 5.77
CA PRO A 117 -12.33 -12.96 5.97
C PRO A 117 -12.74 -13.10 7.45
N TRP A 118 -11.89 -13.62 8.35
CA TRP A 118 -12.12 -13.76 9.82
C TRP A 118 -10.92 -14.34 10.61
N CYS A 119 -9.66 -13.99 10.27
CA CYS A 119 -8.44 -14.78 10.61
C CYS A 119 -8.39 -15.42 12.00
N LYS A 120 -8.25 -16.75 12.05
CA LYS A 120 -7.70 -17.48 13.21
C LYS A 120 -6.17 -17.39 13.18
N LEU A 121 -5.55 -17.01 14.29
CA LEU A 121 -4.09 -16.91 14.43
C LEU A 121 -3.50 -18.33 14.44
N GLU A 122 -2.79 -18.69 13.38
CA GLU A 122 -2.03 -19.94 13.26
C GLU A 122 -0.59 -19.55 12.92
N LYS A 123 0.40 -20.38 13.27
CA LYS A 123 1.79 -20.23 12.83
C LYS A 123 1.87 -20.63 11.34
N PRO A 124 2.61 -19.96 10.44
CA PRO A 124 3.81 -19.11 10.59
C PRO A 124 3.51 -17.62 10.92
N PRO A 125 4.52 -16.72 11.06
CA PRO A 125 4.27 -15.31 11.33
C PRO A 125 3.34 -14.73 10.26
N LYS A 126 2.18 -14.22 10.69
CA LYS A 126 1.24 -13.53 9.80
C LYS A 126 1.54 -12.05 9.89
N GLU A 127 1.85 -11.43 8.75
CA GLU A 127 1.80 -9.99 8.61
C GLU A 127 0.34 -9.60 8.33
N VAL A 128 -0.16 -8.60 9.06
CA VAL A 128 -1.52 -8.10 8.92
C VAL A 128 -1.45 -6.61 8.74
N HIS A 129 -2.01 -6.14 7.63
CA HIS A 129 -2.18 -4.72 7.36
C HIS A 129 -3.60 -4.30 7.73
N VAL A 130 -3.72 -3.20 8.47
CA VAL A 130 -5.02 -2.65 8.86
C VAL A 130 -5.08 -1.18 8.48
N LEU A 131 -6.07 -0.82 7.67
CA LEU A 131 -6.34 0.55 7.25
C LEU A 131 -7.53 1.09 8.04
N TRP A 132 -7.34 2.22 8.72
CA TRP A 132 -8.37 2.88 9.52
C TRP A 132 -8.66 4.27 8.95
N TRP A 133 -9.90 4.49 8.51
CA TRP A 133 -10.37 5.81 8.14
C TRP A 133 -10.65 6.67 9.37
N ASN A 134 -10.24 7.94 9.31
CA ASN A 134 -10.55 8.95 10.31
C ASN A 134 -10.81 10.29 9.60
N GLU A 135 -11.84 11.02 10.02
CA GLU A 135 -12.19 12.31 9.42
C GLU A 135 -11.09 13.36 9.60
N SER A 136 -10.41 13.35 10.76
CA SER A 136 -9.31 14.27 11.06
C SER A 136 -8.29 13.67 12.03
N ALA A 137 -7.15 14.36 12.18
CA ALA A 137 -6.17 14.01 13.21
C ALA A 137 -6.78 14.11 14.62
N ASP A 138 -7.67 15.08 14.84
CA ASP A 138 -8.36 15.29 16.12
C ASP A 138 -9.38 14.19 16.40
N SER A 139 -10.17 13.77 15.39
CA SER A 139 -11.12 12.67 15.56
C SER A 139 -10.39 11.37 15.91
N ARG A 140 -9.23 11.14 15.29
CA ARG A 140 -8.35 10.01 15.61
C ARG A 140 -7.79 10.10 17.02
N ALA A 141 -7.35 11.27 17.46
CA ALA A 141 -6.82 11.48 18.80
C ALA A 141 -7.88 11.26 19.88
N ALA A 142 -9.08 11.81 19.68
CA ALA A 142 -10.23 11.62 20.57
C ALA A 142 -10.65 10.15 20.65
N GLY A 143 -10.77 9.46 19.51
CA GLY A 143 -11.10 8.04 19.48
C GLY A 143 -10.07 7.16 20.20
N ARG A 144 -8.78 7.48 20.06
CA ARG A 144 -7.71 6.81 20.83
C ARG A 144 -7.81 7.08 22.32
N HIS A 145 -8.09 8.32 22.71
CA HIS A 145 -8.27 8.68 24.11
C HIS A 145 -9.42 7.88 24.74
N GLN A 146 -10.59 7.88 24.08
CA GLN A 146 -11.74 7.09 24.53
C GLN A 146 -11.42 5.58 24.61
N SER A 147 -10.69 5.04 23.64
CA SER A 147 -10.27 3.63 23.63
C SER A 147 -9.34 3.29 24.80
N HIS A 148 -8.50 4.22 25.23
CA HIS A 148 -7.63 4.03 26.40
C HIS A 148 -8.38 4.10 27.73
N GLU A 149 -9.57 4.69 27.75
CA GLU A 149 -10.43 4.76 28.94
C GLU A 149 -11.37 3.55 29.07
N ASP A 150 -11.64 2.81 27.98
CA ASP A 150 -12.45 1.59 28.04
C ASP A 150 -11.61 0.40 28.58
N PRO A 151 -11.89 -0.11 29.79
CA PRO A 151 -11.10 -1.18 30.39
C PRO A 151 -11.14 -2.49 29.59
N ARG A 152 -12.21 -2.73 28.81
CA ARG A 152 -12.32 -3.92 27.95
C ARG A 152 -11.35 -3.85 26.79
N VAL A 153 -11.24 -2.67 26.17
CA VAL A 153 -10.30 -2.43 25.06
C VAL A 153 -8.86 -2.54 25.57
N VAL A 154 -8.55 -1.91 26.70
CA VAL A 154 -7.21 -2.00 27.32
C VAL A 154 -6.84 -3.44 27.66
N ALA A 155 -7.76 -4.23 28.22
CA ALA A 155 -7.53 -5.64 28.52
C ALA A 155 -7.23 -6.45 27.24
N ALA A 156 -8.05 -6.28 26.19
CA ALA A 156 -7.86 -6.97 24.92
C ALA A 156 -6.54 -6.59 24.24
N VAL A 157 -6.17 -5.31 24.25
CA VAL A 157 -4.89 -4.84 23.68
C VAL A 157 -3.71 -5.44 24.43
N ARG A 158 -3.73 -5.44 25.78
CA ARG A 158 -2.68 -6.05 26.60
C ARG A 158 -2.50 -7.54 26.32
N GLU A 159 -3.59 -8.27 26.12
CA GLU A 159 -3.53 -9.67 25.73
C GLU A 159 -2.92 -9.82 24.32
N SER A 160 -3.39 -9.02 23.36
CA SER A 160 -2.98 -9.11 21.96
C SER A 160 -1.51 -8.76 21.71
N VAL A 161 -0.94 -7.82 22.47
CA VAL A 161 0.46 -7.38 22.36
C VAL A 161 1.44 -8.53 22.60
N ASN A 162 1.06 -9.56 23.36
CA ASN A 162 1.91 -10.74 23.59
C ASN A 162 2.15 -11.56 22.32
N TYR A 163 1.31 -11.39 21.29
CA TYR A 163 1.45 -12.06 19.99
C TYR A 163 2.16 -11.17 18.95
N LEU A 164 2.45 -9.91 19.29
CA LEU A 164 2.97 -8.90 18.36
C LEU A 164 4.50 -8.85 18.41
N VAL A 165 5.14 -9.18 17.29
CA VAL A 165 6.61 -9.09 17.17
C VAL A 165 7.06 -7.66 16.88
N SER A 166 6.35 -6.98 15.98
CA SER A 166 6.62 -5.59 15.61
C SER A 166 5.34 -4.94 15.09
N GLN A 167 5.25 -3.62 15.20
CA GLN A 167 4.18 -2.83 14.61
C GLN A 167 4.76 -1.56 14.02
N GLN A 168 4.30 -1.24 12.82
CA GLN A 168 4.57 0.04 12.18
C GLN A 168 3.23 0.75 11.94
N ASN A 169 3.24 2.07 12.11
CA ASN A 169 2.07 2.90 11.84
C ASN A 169 2.48 4.00 10.88
N MET A 170 1.63 4.28 9.90
CA MET A 170 1.80 5.39 8.97
C MET A 170 0.57 6.28 9.01
N LEU A 171 0.76 7.59 8.86
CA LEU A 171 -0.32 8.50 8.53
C LEU A 171 -0.33 8.67 7.01
N LEU A 172 -1.45 8.30 6.40
CA LEU A 172 -1.66 8.33 4.96
C LEU A 172 -2.55 9.51 4.61
N ILE A 173 -2.09 10.35 3.67
CA ILE A 173 -2.86 11.48 3.14
C ILE A 173 -3.29 11.15 1.71
N PRO A 174 -4.61 11.06 1.44
CA PRO A 174 -5.10 10.65 0.13
C PRO A 174 -4.74 11.70 -0.91
N THR A 175 -4.25 11.24 -2.06
CA THR A 175 -4.03 12.14 -3.19
C THR A 175 -5.36 12.54 -3.82
N SER A 176 -5.39 13.67 -4.53
CA SER A 176 -6.61 14.17 -5.21
C SER A 176 -7.23 13.18 -6.22
N TYR A 177 -6.46 12.20 -6.69
CA TYR A 177 -6.86 11.18 -7.66
C TYR A 177 -7.00 9.78 -7.04
N SER A 178 -6.90 9.67 -5.71
CA SER A 178 -7.15 8.41 -4.99
C SER A 178 -8.64 8.08 -4.98
N PRO A 179 -9.05 6.86 -5.39
CA PRO A 179 -10.45 6.44 -5.29
C PRO A 179 -10.94 6.35 -3.84
N LEU A 180 -10.16 5.75 -2.95
CA LEU A 180 -10.38 5.84 -1.51
C LEU A 180 -9.88 7.19 -1.00
N LYS A 181 -10.79 7.96 -0.39
CA LYS A 181 -10.48 9.19 0.33
C LYS A 181 -10.32 8.86 1.79
#